data_AF-A0A7C3RMD2-F1
#
_entry.id   AF-A0A7C3RMD2-F1
#
_cell.length_a   1.000
_cell.length_b   1.000
_cell.length_c   1.000
_cell.angle_alpha   90.00
_cell.angle_beta   90.00
_cell.angle_gamma   90.00
#
_symmetry.space_group_name_H-M   'P 1'
#
loop_
_entity.id
_entity.type
_entity.pdbx_description
1 polymer ?
#
loop_
_entity_poly.entity_id
_entity_poly.type
_entity_poly.pdbx_seq_one_letter_code
_entity_poly.pdbx_strand_id
1 'polypeptide(L)'
;MITQGDDYPLHQTPEPVQQVFTSDRNFYDRFFFNGYWRDGEPYFAAAMGIYPNIGIIDAAFSATVGGVQHCVRASRPLGAERLDTRVGPISIEIVSPMRSLRVRVDHSEVEADLVFEGRAMPIEEPRFTRRT
;
A
#
# COMPACT_ATOMS: atom_id res chain seq x y z
N MET A 1 -1.97 18.23 -10.40
CA MET A 1 -2.23 17.24 -11.46
C MET A 1 -1.43 16.00 -11.09
N ILE A 2 -2.13 14.89 -10.82
CA ILE A 2 -1.49 13.59 -10.58
C ILE A 2 -0.81 13.06 -11.84
N THR A 3 0.31 12.36 -11.65
CA THR A 3 1.18 11.81 -12.70
C THR A 3 1.50 10.34 -12.41
N GLN A 4 2.15 9.64 -13.34
CA GLN A 4 2.54 8.23 -13.12
C GLN A 4 3.45 8.03 -11.91
N GLY A 5 4.24 9.04 -11.52
CA GLY A 5 5.14 8.96 -10.38
C GLY A 5 4.42 8.82 -9.04
N ASP A 6 3.18 9.30 -8.93
CA ASP A 6 2.42 9.34 -7.67
C ASP A 6 1.90 7.97 -7.22
N ASP A 7 1.98 6.94 -8.08
CA ASP A 7 1.70 5.54 -7.68
C ASP A 7 2.87 4.92 -6.92
N TYR A 8 4.08 5.44 -7.10
CA TYR A 8 5.27 4.93 -6.44
C TYR A 8 5.41 5.58 -5.06
N PRO A 9 5.94 4.86 -4.05
CA PRO A 9 6.15 5.39 -2.71
C PRO A 9 7.41 6.27 -2.69
N LEU A 10 7.41 7.33 -3.50
CA LEU A 10 8.55 8.17 -3.84
C LEU A 10 8.22 9.67 -3.76
N HIS A 11 7.34 10.14 -2.88
CA HIS A 11 7.04 11.57 -2.82
C HIS A 11 8.27 12.38 -2.33
N GLN A 12 8.70 13.38 -3.12
CA GLN A 12 10.10 13.86 -3.15
C GLN A 12 10.41 15.27 -2.64
N THR A 13 11.72 15.47 -2.46
CA THR A 13 12.53 16.69 -2.27
C THR A 13 13.70 16.69 -3.29
N PRO A 14 14.59 17.71 -3.28
CA PRO A 14 15.86 17.65 -4.02
C PRO A 14 16.91 16.65 -3.49
N GLU A 15 16.66 16.01 -2.35
CA GLU A 15 17.58 15.07 -1.73
C GLU A 15 17.44 13.66 -2.32
N PRO A 16 18.37 12.71 -2.05
CA PRO A 16 18.21 11.32 -2.45
C PRO A 16 16.87 10.73 -1.97
N VAL A 17 16.29 9.80 -2.75
CA VAL A 17 14.99 9.15 -2.50
C VAL A 17 14.78 8.61 -1.06
N GLN A 18 15.86 8.18 -0.41
CA GLN A 18 15.85 7.70 0.98
C GLN A 18 15.61 8.82 2.02
N GLN A 19 15.80 10.07 1.64
CA GLN A 19 15.60 11.26 2.47
C GLN A 19 14.28 11.94 2.10
N VAL A 20 13.53 12.34 3.11
CA VAL A 20 12.19 12.95 2.95
C VAL A 20 12.23 14.43 3.29
N PHE A 21 11.16 15.17 2.95
CA PHE A 21 11.11 16.64 3.11
C PHE A 21 11.08 17.13 4.55
N THR A 22 10.67 16.27 5.47
CA THR A 22 10.48 16.60 6.87
C THR A 22 11.14 15.55 7.75
N SER A 23 11.71 15.95 8.87
CA SER A 23 12.19 15.02 9.90
C SER A 23 11.07 14.47 10.78
N ASP A 24 9.80 14.78 10.50
CA ASP A 24 8.65 14.24 11.22
C ASP A 24 8.61 12.71 11.07
N ARG A 25 8.73 12.01 12.18
CA ARG A 25 8.68 10.54 12.23
C ARG A 25 7.39 9.94 11.63
N ASN A 26 6.32 10.74 11.53
CA ASN A 26 5.03 10.32 10.99
C ASN A 26 4.91 10.52 9.48
N PHE A 27 5.95 10.95 8.78
CA PHE A 27 5.94 10.96 7.32
C PHE A 27 5.84 9.52 6.79
N TYR A 28 4.87 9.28 5.90
CA TYR A 28 4.70 7.99 5.26
C TYR A 28 4.16 8.11 3.83
N ASP A 29 4.50 7.11 3.02
CA ASP A 29 3.74 6.74 1.83
C ASP A 29 2.88 5.52 2.17
N ARG A 30 1.76 5.36 1.47
CA ARG A 30 0.89 4.21 1.72
C ARG A 30 0.18 3.69 0.48
N PHE A 31 -0.12 2.40 0.54
CA PHE A 31 -1.11 1.75 -0.29
C PHE A 31 -2.29 1.29 0.56
N PHE A 32 -3.49 1.39 0.01
CA PHE A 32 -4.69 0.84 0.63
C PHE A 32 -5.59 0.25 -0.45
N PHE A 33 -6.04 -0.98 -0.22
CA PHE A 33 -6.96 -1.70 -1.08
C PHE A 33 -8.03 -2.35 -0.24
N ASN A 34 -9.23 -2.45 -0.79
CA ASN A 34 -10.27 -3.31 -0.25
C ASN A 34 -11.19 -3.80 -1.35
N GLY A 35 -11.94 -4.84 -1.07
CA GLY A 35 -12.92 -5.38 -1.99
C GLY A 35 -13.89 -6.31 -1.27
N TYR A 36 -15.03 -6.52 -1.91
CA TYR A 36 -16.08 -7.42 -1.45
C TYR A 36 -16.80 -8.03 -2.64
N TRP A 37 -17.38 -9.20 -2.43
CA TRP A 37 -18.21 -9.87 -3.42
C TRP A 37 -19.61 -9.27 -3.45
N ARG A 38 -20.34 -9.46 -4.54
CA ARG A 38 -21.72 -8.96 -4.67
C ARG A 38 -22.64 -9.45 -3.54
N ASP A 39 -22.41 -10.67 -3.08
CA ASP A 39 -23.17 -11.29 -2.00
C ASP A 39 -22.68 -10.87 -0.59
N GLY A 40 -21.67 -9.99 -0.53
CA GLY A 40 -21.12 -9.39 0.69
C GLY A 40 -19.92 -10.13 1.29
N GLU A 41 -19.66 -11.37 0.87
CA GLU A 41 -18.58 -12.21 1.40
C GLU A 41 -17.87 -12.99 0.28
N PRO A 42 -16.53 -13.12 0.31
CA PRO A 42 -15.62 -12.55 1.30
C PRO A 42 -15.43 -11.03 1.19
N TYR A 43 -15.09 -10.39 2.31
CA TYR A 43 -14.53 -9.04 2.32
C TYR A 43 -13.02 -9.17 2.50
N PHE A 44 -12.24 -8.30 1.86
CA PHE A 44 -10.83 -8.19 2.16
C PHE A 44 -10.35 -6.75 2.19
N ALA A 45 -9.23 -6.54 2.88
CA ALA A 45 -8.47 -5.31 2.87
C ALA A 45 -6.96 -5.61 2.87
N ALA A 46 -6.19 -4.78 2.17
CA ALA A 46 -4.75 -4.81 2.17
C ALA A 46 -4.22 -3.39 2.39
N ALA A 47 -3.18 -3.26 3.20
CA ALA A 47 -2.53 -1.98 3.45
C ALA A 47 -1.02 -2.16 3.52
N MET A 48 -0.29 -1.14 3.09
CA MET A 48 1.16 -1.06 3.25
C MET A 48 1.56 0.35 3.61
N GLY A 49 2.37 0.50 4.65
CA GLY A 49 2.93 1.77 5.09
C GLY A 49 4.43 1.77 4.92
N ILE A 50 4.96 2.80 4.26
CA ILE A 50 6.38 3.01 4.03
C ILE A 50 6.80 4.21 4.87
N TYR A 51 7.70 4.01 5.85
CA TYR A 51 8.08 5.02 6.83
C TYR A 51 9.60 5.30 6.78
N PRO A 52 10.08 6.16 5.86
CA PRO A 52 11.51 6.40 5.67
C PRO A 52 12.22 6.93 6.91
N ASN A 53 11.61 7.86 7.65
CA ASN A 53 12.24 8.51 8.81
C ASN A 53 12.52 7.58 9.99
N ILE A 54 11.76 6.48 10.10
CA ILE A 54 11.98 5.45 11.11
C ILE A 54 12.53 4.15 10.52
N GLY A 55 12.75 4.11 9.20
CA GLY A 55 13.38 2.99 8.50
C GLY A 55 12.55 1.71 8.46
N ILE A 56 11.22 1.79 8.47
CA ILE A 56 10.33 0.62 8.51
C ILE A 56 9.38 0.60 7.31
N ILE A 57 9.05 -0.61 6.85
CA ILE A 57 7.91 -0.88 5.98
C ILE A 57 7.03 -1.97 6.62
N ASP A 58 5.74 -1.68 6.71
CA ASP A 58 4.72 -2.56 7.28
C ASP A 58 3.71 -2.95 6.22
N ALA A 59 3.20 -4.17 6.29
CA ALA A 59 2.10 -4.64 5.46
C ALA A 59 1.10 -5.45 6.27
N ALA A 60 -0.17 -5.34 5.89
CA ALA A 60 -1.24 -6.14 6.44
C ALA A 60 -2.21 -6.56 5.33
N PHE A 61 -2.70 -7.79 5.44
CA PHE A 61 -3.81 -8.32 4.65
C PHE A 61 -4.82 -8.93 5.61
N SER A 62 -6.11 -8.67 5.39
CA SER A 62 -7.18 -9.33 6.11
C SER A 62 -8.29 -9.74 5.17
N ALA A 63 -8.85 -10.93 5.40
CA ALA A 63 -10.05 -11.40 4.73
C ALA A 63 -11.07 -11.90 5.75
N THR A 64 -12.34 -11.59 5.55
CA THR A 64 -13.47 -12.11 6.33
C THR A 64 -14.22 -13.13 5.50
N VAL A 65 -14.31 -14.37 5.98
CA VAL A 65 -14.95 -15.52 5.32
C VAL A 65 -15.69 -16.37 6.35
N GLY A 66 -16.94 -16.77 6.07
CA GLY A 66 -17.82 -17.42 7.04
C GLY A 66 -17.99 -16.65 8.36
N GLY A 67 -17.89 -15.31 8.34
CA GLY A 67 -17.91 -14.48 9.55
C GLY A 67 -16.62 -14.53 10.40
N VAL A 68 -15.56 -15.19 9.93
CA VAL A 68 -14.25 -15.27 10.59
C VAL A 68 -13.26 -14.36 9.87
N GLN A 69 -12.53 -13.54 10.61
CA GLN A 69 -11.48 -12.68 10.06
C GLN A 69 -10.11 -13.34 10.16
N HIS A 70 -9.47 -13.55 9.01
CA HIS A 70 -8.09 -14.01 8.88
C HIS A 70 -7.18 -12.81 8.64
N CYS A 71 -6.06 -12.71 9.36
CA CYS A 71 -5.15 -11.58 9.28
C CYS A 71 -3.70 -12.05 9.10
N VAL A 72 -3.03 -11.51 8.10
CA VAL A 72 -1.58 -11.60 7.91
C VAL A 72 -0.99 -10.22 8.13
N ARG A 73 0.02 -10.12 8.99
CA ARG A 73 0.73 -8.87 9.25
C ARG A 73 2.22 -9.15 9.15
N ALA A 74 2.95 -8.23 8.55
CA ALA A 74 4.39 -8.33 8.40
C ALA A 74 5.03 -6.95 8.52
N SER A 75 6.27 -6.93 8.99
CA SER A 75 7.09 -5.74 9.13
C SER A 75 8.53 -6.10 8.81
N ARG A 76 9.27 -5.18 8.20
CA ARG A 76 10.73 -5.30 8.04
C ARG A 76 11.41 -3.93 8.00
N PRO A 77 12.74 -3.88 8.20
CA PRO A 77 13.52 -2.70 7.85
C PRO A 77 13.30 -2.32 6.38
N LEU A 78 13.11 -1.04 6.10
CA LEU A 78 12.86 -0.52 4.74
C LEU A 78 14.06 -0.72 3.81
N GLY A 79 15.27 -0.43 4.31
CA GLY A 79 16.47 -0.35 3.47
C GLY A 79 16.53 0.93 2.63
N ALA A 80 17.44 0.98 1.67
CA ALA A 80 17.60 2.14 0.78
C ALA A 80 16.68 2.08 -0.46
N GLU A 81 16.35 0.87 -0.93
CA GLU A 81 15.49 0.66 -2.09
C GLU A 81 14.02 0.72 -1.70
N ARG A 82 13.38 1.87 -1.96
CA ARG A 82 11.97 2.13 -1.59
C ARG A 82 10.96 1.46 -2.51
N LEU A 83 11.39 1.01 -3.69
CA LEU A 83 10.53 0.30 -4.64
C LEU A 83 10.42 -1.19 -4.34
N ASP A 84 11.25 -1.73 -3.45
CA ASP A 84 11.02 -3.06 -2.89
C ASP A 84 9.87 -3.00 -1.89
N THR A 85 8.68 -3.32 -2.38
CA THR A 85 7.41 -3.38 -1.65
C THR A 85 7.07 -4.80 -1.17
N ARG A 86 8.05 -5.72 -1.08
CA ARG A 86 7.83 -7.02 -0.46
C ARG A 86 8.02 -6.94 1.04
N VAL A 87 7.05 -7.38 1.84
CA VAL A 87 7.11 -7.41 3.30
C VAL A 87 6.66 -8.79 3.79
N GLY A 88 7.64 -9.65 4.07
CA GLY A 88 7.39 -11.05 4.41
C GLY A 88 6.57 -11.74 3.31
N PRO A 89 5.36 -12.27 3.63
CA PRO A 89 4.49 -12.94 2.67
C PRO A 89 3.68 -11.98 1.78
N ILE A 90 3.68 -10.67 2.04
CA ILE A 90 2.84 -9.70 1.33
C ILE A 90 3.69 -8.91 0.33
N SER A 91 3.17 -8.65 -0.88
CA SER A 91 3.80 -7.73 -1.84
C SER A 91 2.76 -6.95 -2.64
N ILE A 92 3.13 -5.73 -3.04
CA ILE A 92 2.33 -4.87 -3.91
C ILE A 92 3.15 -4.47 -5.13
N GLU A 93 2.68 -4.80 -6.32
CA GLU A 93 3.36 -4.50 -7.58
C GLU A 93 2.54 -3.47 -8.37
N ILE A 94 3.19 -2.39 -8.80
CA ILE A 94 2.60 -1.44 -9.76
C ILE A 94 2.81 -2.04 -11.16
N VAL A 95 1.79 -2.69 -11.71
CA VAL A 95 1.86 -3.37 -13.02
C VAL A 95 1.85 -2.34 -14.16
N SER A 96 0.97 -1.35 -14.06
CA SER A 96 0.90 -0.21 -14.95
C SER A 96 0.52 1.02 -14.13
N PRO A 97 1.41 2.02 -13.98
CA PRO A 97 1.12 3.19 -13.16
C PRO A 97 -0.19 3.86 -13.59
N MET A 98 -0.96 4.33 -12.60
CA MET A 98 -2.25 4.99 -12.75
C MET A 98 -3.35 4.10 -13.35
N ARG A 99 -3.13 2.77 -13.43
CA ARG A 99 -4.05 1.84 -14.10
C ARG A 99 -4.20 0.48 -13.44
N SER A 100 -3.10 -0.21 -13.15
CA SER A 100 -3.12 -1.61 -12.70
C SER A 100 -2.10 -1.87 -11.61
N LEU A 101 -2.56 -2.45 -10.50
CA LEU A 101 -1.74 -2.84 -9.36
C LEU A 101 -2.08 -4.28 -8.96
N ARG A 102 -1.09 -5.01 -8.45
CA ARG A 102 -1.25 -6.39 -8.02
C ARG A 102 -0.88 -6.55 -6.55
N VAL A 103 -1.77 -7.14 -5.78
CA VAL A 103 -1.53 -7.53 -4.38
C VAL A 103 -1.32 -9.05 -4.35
N ARG A 104 -0.21 -9.50 -3.76
CA ARG A 104 0.05 -10.92 -3.51
C ARG A 104 0.25 -11.19 -2.03
N VAL A 105 -0.29 -12.32 -1.57
CA VAL A 105 -0.09 -12.87 -0.23
C VAL A 105 0.26 -14.34 -0.36
N ASP A 106 1.41 -14.73 0.17
CA ASP A 106 1.91 -16.11 0.19
C ASP A 106 2.15 -16.53 1.65
N HIS A 107 1.07 -16.86 2.35
CA HIS A 107 1.08 -17.28 3.75
C HIS A 107 0.33 -18.61 3.91
N SER A 108 0.78 -19.46 4.84
CA SER A 108 0.22 -20.82 4.99
C SER A 108 -1.27 -20.88 5.29
N GLU A 109 -1.83 -19.80 5.86
CA GLU A 109 -3.25 -19.70 6.21
C GLU A 109 -4.06 -18.84 5.24
N VAL A 110 -3.41 -18.01 4.42
CA VAL A 110 -4.05 -17.07 3.50
C VAL A 110 -3.18 -16.90 2.26
N GLU A 111 -3.70 -17.30 1.11
CA GLU A 111 -3.08 -17.06 -0.20
C GLU A 111 -3.99 -16.14 -1.02
N ALA A 112 -3.41 -15.14 -1.66
CA ALA A 112 -4.16 -14.23 -2.52
C ALA A 112 -3.28 -13.72 -3.68
N ASP A 113 -3.90 -13.60 -4.85
CA ASP A 113 -3.31 -12.96 -6.01
C ASP A 113 -4.38 -12.10 -6.71
N LEU A 114 -4.33 -10.80 -6.47
CA LEU A 114 -5.39 -9.87 -6.79
C LEU A 114 -4.84 -8.78 -7.71
N VAL A 115 -5.44 -8.63 -8.90
CA VAL A 115 -5.14 -7.53 -9.81
C VAL A 115 -6.27 -6.50 -9.76
N PHE A 116 -5.91 -5.26 -9.44
CA PHE A 116 -6.79 -4.10 -9.42
C PHE A 116 -6.69 -3.35 -10.72
N GLU A 117 -7.76 -3.36 -11.51
CA GLU A 117 -7.85 -2.61 -12.77
C GLU A 117 -8.70 -1.35 -12.58
N GLY A 118 -8.11 -0.19 -12.86
CA GLY A 118 -8.79 1.10 -12.84
C GLY A 118 -9.93 1.14 -13.86
N ARG A 119 -11.16 1.36 -13.36
CA ARG A 119 -12.35 1.54 -14.22
C ARG A 119 -12.57 2.99 -14.67
N ALA A 120 -11.90 3.91 -14.00
CA ALA A 120 -11.93 5.34 -14.27
C ALA A 120 -10.53 5.90 -14.09
N MET A 121 -10.32 7.13 -14.54
CA MET A 121 -9.06 7.83 -14.33
C MET A 121 -8.81 8.04 -12.84
N PRO A 122 -7.55 7.96 -12.37
CA PRO A 122 -7.19 8.34 -11.02
C PRO A 122 -7.61 9.78 -10.71
N ILE A 123 -7.97 10.01 -9.46
CA ILE A 123 -8.46 11.31 -8.99
C ILE A 123 -7.46 11.82 -7.97
N GLU A 124 -6.99 13.05 -8.18
CA GLU A 124 -6.21 13.78 -7.17
C GLU A 124 -7.17 14.27 -6.08
N GLU A 125 -7.06 13.72 -4.87
CA GLU A 125 -7.89 14.16 -3.74
C GLU A 125 -7.51 15.59 -3.32
N PRO A 126 -8.49 16.50 -3.10
CA PRO A 126 -8.22 17.81 -2.54
C PRO A 126 -7.55 17.70 -1.16
N ARG A 127 -6.58 18.59 -0.87
CA ARG A 127 -5.97 18.64 0.46
C ARG A 127 -7.02 18.90 1.53
N PHE A 128 -7.26 17.92 2.38
CA PHE A 128 -8.11 18.09 3.55
C PHE A 128 -7.28 18.60 4.74
N THR A 129 -7.33 19.91 4.99
CA THR A 129 -6.75 20.50 6.21
C THR A 129 -7.84 20.76 7.24
N ARG A 130 -7.88 19.96 8.31
CA ARG A 130 -8.70 20.27 9.48
C ARG A 130 -7.91 21.18 10.41
N ARG A 131 -8.36 22.42 10.59
CA ARG A 131 -7.86 23.32 11.64
C ARG A 131 -8.80 23.22 12.83
N THR A 132 -8.26 22.96 14.02
CA THR A 132 -8.96 23.05 15.30
C THR A 132 -8.73 24.40 15.93
#